data_AF-A0A9R1UL93-F1
#
_entry.id   AF-A0A9R1UL93-F1
#
_cell.length_a   1.000
_cell.length_b   1.000
_cell.length_c   1.000
_cell.angle_alpha   90.00
_cell.angle_beta   90.00
_cell.angle_gamma   90.00
#
_symmetry.space_group_name_H-M   'P 1'
#
loop_
_entity.id
_entity.type
_entity.pdbx_description
1 polymer ?
#
loop_
_entity_poly.entity_id
_entity_poly.type
_entity_poly.pdbx_seq_one_letter_code
_entity_poly.pdbx_strand_id
1 'polypeptide(L)'
;MHFEHVRILCRHIFCVFKFYGIEQIPEKYILKCWRRDVIPTELLRRHFTNSFDDSNSNMTAIAIFNIVDHDCPNHDRPNRAEHFNKLLGVVVPDFVFDVSDIQNPSDIPNKGCDNRGKRLKSRKEMIEKEISKSKRKCVICKHMAHHDKRNCPLKNVQK
;
A
#
# COMPACT_ATOMS: atom_id res chain seq x y z
N MET A 1 13.33 -3.08 10.62
CA MET A 1 13.62 -3.55 9.24
C MET A 1 12.68 -4.70 8.89
N HIS A 2 12.28 -4.85 7.63
CA HIS A 2 11.19 -5.77 7.21
C HIS A 2 11.44 -7.28 7.44
N PHE A 3 12.70 -7.67 7.73
CA PHE A 3 13.08 -9.05 7.99
C PHE A 3 12.45 -9.63 9.26
N GLU A 4 12.23 -8.81 10.30
CA GLU A 4 11.67 -9.28 11.58
C GLU A 4 10.21 -9.76 11.47
N HIS A 5 9.48 -9.31 10.44
CA HIS A 5 8.05 -9.62 10.29
C HIS A 5 7.80 -10.75 9.30
N VAL A 6 8.48 -10.72 8.15
CA VAL A 6 8.25 -11.67 7.05
C VAL A 6 9.31 -12.78 7.05
N ARG A 7 10.38 -12.64 7.85
CA ARG A 7 11.49 -13.60 7.91
C ARG A 7 12.17 -13.84 6.55
N ILE A 8 11.96 -12.92 5.59
CA ILE A 8 12.56 -12.88 4.25
C ILE A 8 13.29 -11.54 4.11
N LEU A 9 14.48 -11.56 3.52
CA LEU A 9 15.19 -10.35 3.19
C LEU A 9 14.45 -9.60 2.08
N CYS A 10 14.08 -8.34 2.34
CA CYS A 10 13.44 -7.53 1.30
C CYS A 10 14.47 -7.12 0.24
N ARG A 11 13.98 -6.76 -0.95
CA ARG A 11 14.79 -6.28 -2.07
C ARG A 11 15.80 -5.19 -1.68
N HIS A 12 15.43 -4.30 -0.75
CA HIS A 12 16.31 -3.23 -0.29
C HIS A 12 17.58 -3.74 0.40
N ILE A 13 17.49 -4.82 1.18
CA ILE A 13 18.66 -5.38 1.88
C ILE A 13 19.63 -5.99 0.87
N PHE A 14 19.14 -6.65 -0.18
CA PHE A 14 19.98 -7.14 -1.26
C PHE A 14 20.71 -6.00 -2.00
N CYS A 15 20.06 -4.86 -2.19
CA CYS A 15 20.73 -3.68 -2.74
C CYS A 15 21.87 -3.18 -1.84
N VAL A 16 21.67 -3.19 -0.52
CA VAL A 16 22.71 -2.83 0.46
C VAL A 16 23.87 -3.83 0.42
N PHE A 17 23.60 -5.13 0.40
CA PHE A 17 24.66 -6.16 0.31
C PHE A 17 25.50 -6.00 -0.94
N LYS A 18 24.86 -5.74 -2.09
CA LYS A 18 25.55 -5.46 -3.35
C LYS A 18 26.44 -4.22 -3.27
N PHE A 19 25.96 -3.15 -2.62
CA PHE A 19 26.74 -1.92 -2.44
C PHE A 19 28.00 -2.15 -1.60
N TYR A 20 27.90 -2.98 -0.55
CA TYR A 20 29.03 -3.31 0.32
C TYR A 20 29.87 -4.50 -0.17
N GLY A 21 29.60 -5.05 -1.36
CA GLY A 21 30.34 -6.20 -1.90
C GLY A 21 30.18 -7.49 -1.09
N ILE A 22 29.06 -7.63 -0.37
CA ILE A 22 28.77 -8.85 0.40
C ILE A 22 28.27 -9.92 -0.59
N GLU A 23 29.14 -10.88 -0.89
CA GLU A 23 28.85 -11.95 -1.86
C GLU A 23 27.97 -13.07 -1.28
N GLN A 24 27.98 -13.25 0.05
CA GLN A 24 27.25 -14.30 0.74
C GLN A 24 26.32 -13.72 1.81
N ILE A 25 25.08 -14.22 1.87
CA ILE A 25 24.12 -13.82 2.89
C ILE A 25 24.66 -14.28 4.26
N PRO A 26 24.82 -13.39 5.25
CA PRO A 26 25.27 -13.80 6.57
C PRO A 26 24.34 -14.85 7.19
N GLU A 27 24.91 -15.86 7.88
CA GLU A 27 24.18 -17.00 8.44
C GLU A 27 23.00 -16.60 9.33
N LYS A 28 23.12 -15.50 10.06
CA LYS A 28 22.05 -14.94 10.90
C LYS A 28 20.76 -14.59 10.14
N TYR A 29 20.83 -14.43 8.82
CA TYR A 29 19.68 -14.17 7.95
C TYR A 29 19.22 -15.42 7.17
N ILE A 30 19.94 -16.54 7.27
CA ILE A 30 19.60 -17.82 6.65
C ILE A 30 18.82 -18.64 7.68
N LEU A 31 17.50 -18.50 7.67
CA LEU A 31 16.66 -19.29 8.57
C LEU A 31 16.52 -20.71 8.04
N LYS A 32 16.36 -21.67 8.96
CA LYS A 32 16.21 -23.08 8.62
C LYS A 32 15.15 -23.30 7.56
N CYS A 33 13.95 -22.74 7.74
CA CYS A 33 12.82 -22.83 6.80
C CYS A 33 13.12 -22.43 5.33
N TRP A 34 14.20 -21.68 5.07
CA TRP A 34 14.64 -21.29 3.72
C TRP A 34 15.73 -22.18 3.14
N ARG A 35 16.21 -23.18 3.90
CA ARG A 35 17.19 -24.14 3.43
C ARG A 35 16.49 -25.32 2.74
N ARG A 36 17.19 -25.93 1.80
CA ARG A 36 16.66 -27.05 0.99
C ARG A 36 16.44 -28.33 1.80
N ASP A 37 17.16 -28.49 2.91
CA ASP A 37 17.13 -29.65 3.80
C ASP A 37 15.95 -29.66 4.79
N VAL A 38 15.11 -28.63 4.78
CA VAL A 38 13.88 -28.58 5.59
C VAL A 38 12.86 -29.62 5.15
N ILE A 39 12.84 -29.93 3.85
CA ILE A 39 11.92 -30.92 3.31
C ILE A 39 12.64 -32.27 3.34
N PRO A 40 12.15 -33.26 4.11
CA PRO A 40 12.72 -34.60 4.10
C PRO A 40 12.81 -35.14 2.67
N THR A 41 13.93 -35.80 2.36
CA THR A 41 14.25 -36.29 1.02
C THR A 41 13.15 -37.23 0.47
N GLU A 42 12.47 -37.93 1.36
CA GLU A 42 11.33 -38.82 1.11
C GLU A 42 10.12 -38.07 0.52
N LEU A 43 9.90 -36.81 0.93
CA LEU A 43 8.82 -35.95 0.44
C LEU A 43 9.21 -35.23 -0.85
N LEU A 44 10.50 -34.89 -1.03
CA LEU A 44 11.02 -34.33 -2.27
C LEU A 44 10.90 -35.34 -3.43
N ARG A 45 11.14 -36.63 -3.17
CA ARG A 45 11.11 -37.68 -4.21
C ARG A 45 9.70 -37.91 -4.78
N ARG A 46 8.65 -37.70 -3.98
CA ARG A 46 7.24 -37.86 -4.42
C ARG A 46 6.79 -36.78 -5.41
N HIS A 47 7.38 -35.58 -5.38
CA HIS A 47 6.94 -34.46 -6.21
C HIS A 47 7.46 -34.49 -7.66
N PHE A 48 8.52 -35.26 -7.94
CA PHE A 48 9.12 -35.34 -9.27
C PHE A 48 8.73 -36.59 -10.09
N THR A 49 8.06 -37.60 -9.51
CA THR A 49 7.83 -38.88 -10.22
C THR A 49 6.38 -39.30 -10.49
N ASN A 50 5.33 -38.82 -9.81
CA ASN A 50 3.97 -39.37 -10.01
C ASN A 50 2.96 -38.24 -10.24
N SER A 51 2.48 -38.05 -11.48
CA SER A 51 1.20 -38.58 -11.98
C SER A 51 0.01 -38.24 -11.09
N PHE A 52 -0.86 -37.37 -11.62
CA PHE A 52 -2.26 -37.12 -11.24
C PHE A 52 -2.85 -38.11 -10.22
N ASP A 53 -2.79 -37.79 -8.93
CA ASP A 53 -3.83 -38.22 -8.00
C ASP A 53 -3.96 -37.21 -6.84
N ASP A 54 -5.07 -36.48 -6.85
CA ASP A 54 -5.29 -35.18 -6.19
C ASP A 54 -5.43 -35.29 -4.65
N SER A 55 -5.55 -36.50 -4.13
CA SER A 55 -5.74 -36.75 -2.69
C SER A 55 -4.41 -36.90 -1.93
N ASN A 56 -3.38 -37.47 -2.56
CA ASN A 56 -2.09 -37.76 -1.93
C ASN A 56 -1.12 -36.55 -1.95
N SER A 57 -1.29 -35.66 -2.94
CA SER A 57 -0.61 -34.36 -3.03
C SER A 57 -0.94 -33.47 -1.84
N ASN A 58 -2.23 -33.40 -1.45
CA ASN A 58 -2.70 -32.59 -0.34
C ASN A 58 -2.13 -33.04 1.02
N MET A 59 -2.10 -34.35 1.30
CA MET A 59 -1.47 -34.89 2.53
C MET A 59 0.03 -34.61 2.59
N THR A 60 0.71 -34.71 1.44
CA THR A 60 2.14 -34.40 1.34
C THR A 60 2.41 -32.91 1.58
N ALA A 61 1.60 -32.04 0.99
CA ALA A 61 1.69 -30.60 1.21
C ALA A 61 1.45 -30.23 2.68
N ILE A 62 0.41 -30.80 3.32
CA ILE A 62 0.12 -30.58 4.75
C ILE A 62 1.30 -31.02 5.63
N ALA A 63 1.90 -32.18 5.36
CA ALA A 63 3.07 -32.65 6.09
C ALA A 63 4.27 -31.70 5.94
N ILE A 64 4.52 -31.16 4.74
CA ILE A 64 5.56 -30.17 4.49
C ILE A 64 5.28 -28.87 5.25
N PHE A 65 4.05 -28.35 5.19
CA PHE A 65 3.67 -27.14 5.91
C PHE A 65 3.87 -27.28 7.42
N ASN A 66 3.46 -28.41 8.01
CA ASN A 66 3.63 -28.67 9.45
C ASN A 66 5.11 -28.73 9.87
N ILE A 67 6.00 -29.29 9.03
CA ILE A 67 7.45 -29.33 9.30
C ILE A 67 8.03 -27.91 9.28
N VAL A 68 7.65 -27.11 8.28
CA VAL A 68 8.14 -25.73 8.12
C VAL A 68 7.64 -24.83 9.27
N ASP A 69 6.42 -25.03 9.75
CA ASP A 69 5.82 -24.24 10.82
C ASP A 69 6.41 -24.57 12.21
N HIS A 70 6.85 -25.82 12.42
CA HIS A 70 7.45 -26.25 13.70
C HIS A 70 8.86 -25.67 13.95
N ASP A 71 9.58 -25.31 12.89
CA ASP A 71 10.88 -24.61 12.95
C ASP A 71 10.71 -23.08 13.05
N CYS A 72 9.46 -22.60 13.05
CA CYS A 72 9.15 -21.24 13.41
C CYS A 72 9.01 -21.21 14.95
N PRO A 73 10.00 -20.69 15.72
CA PRO A 73 9.75 -20.44 17.13
C PRO A 73 8.49 -19.58 17.19
N ASN A 74 7.49 -20.13 17.90
CA ASN A 74 6.21 -19.53 18.21
C ASN A 74 6.52 -18.33 19.10
N HIS A 75 7.08 -17.29 18.48
CA HIS A 75 7.36 -16.04 19.15
C HIS A 75 5.99 -15.45 19.37
N ASP A 76 5.62 -15.26 20.64
CA ASP A 76 4.45 -14.47 21.01
C ASP A 76 4.47 -13.25 20.11
N ARG A 77 3.53 -13.21 19.15
CA ARG A 77 3.45 -12.09 18.24
C ARG A 77 3.08 -10.92 19.13
N PRO A 78 3.98 -9.93 19.30
CA PRO A 78 3.64 -8.80 20.13
C PRO A 78 2.35 -8.21 19.58
N ASN A 79 1.43 -7.85 20.48
CA ASN A 79 0.22 -7.14 20.09
C ASN A 79 0.65 -5.96 19.20
N ARG A 80 -0.13 -5.65 18.16
CA ARG A 80 0.08 -4.48 17.29
C ARG A 80 0.51 -3.25 18.10
N ALA A 81 -0.13 -2.99 19.25
CA ALA A 81 0.22 -1.88 20.15
C ALA A 81 1.64 -1.97 20.72
N GLU A 82 2.05 -3.13 21.25
CA GLU A 82 3.40 -3.36 21.78
C GLU A 82 4.46 -3.21 20.70
N HIS A 83 4.16 -3.68 19.49
CA HIS A 83 5.06 -3.52 18.36
C HIS A 83 5.25 -2.04 18.00
N PHE A 84 4.18 -1.24 18.00
CA PHE A 84 4.27 0.20 17.79
C PHE A 84 5.09 0.89 18.88
N ASN A 85 4.87 0.57 20.15
CA ASN A 85 5.61 1.14 21.28
C ASN A 85 7.11 0.86 21.19
N LYS A 86 7.48 -0.39 20.84
CA LYS A 86 8.87 -0.79 20.63
C LYS A 86 9.52 -0.03 19.46
N LEU A 87 8.77 0.22 18.40
CA LEU A 87 9.28 0.88 17.19
C LEU A 87 9.43 2.39 17.38
N LEU A 88 8.53 3.00 18.15
CA LEU A 88 8.54 4.42 18.47
C LEU A 88 9.42 4.75 19.69
N GLY A 89 9.79 3.74 20.50
CA GLY A 89 10.51 3.91 21.76
C GLY A 89 9.69 4.63 22.84
N VAL A 90 8.37 4.69 22.66
CA VAL A 90 7.46 5.40 23.57
C VAL A 90 6.93 4.40 24.60
N VAL A 91 7.22 4.66 25.88
CA VAL A 91 6.54 4.00 26.99
C VAL A 91 5.19 4.68 27.12
N VAL A 92 4.11 3.93 26.93
CA VAL A 92 2.75 4.44 27.18
C VAL A 92 2.68 4.78 28.67
N PRO A 93 2.45 6.04 29.07
CA PRO A 93 2.30 6.38 30.48
C PRO A 93 1.06 5.67 31.06
N ASP A 94 1.18 5.11 32.27
CA ASP A 94 0.05 4.48 32.99
C ASP A 94 -1.11 5.45 33.23
N PHE A 95 -0.85 6.75 33.13
CA PHE A 95 -1.84 7.80 33.25
C PHE A 95 -1.87 8.63 31.98
N VAL A 96 -2.96 8.50 31.22
CA VAL A 96 -3.25 9.37 30.08
C VAL A 96 -3.53 10.76 30.67
N PHE A 97 -2.53 11.65 30.70
CA PHE A 97 -2.85 13.06 30.68
C PHE A 97 -3.60 13.28 29.39
N ASP A 98 -4.89 13.60 29.51
CA ASP A 98 -5.78 13.93 28.40
C ASP A 98 -5.14 15.06 27.60
N VAL A 99 -4.41 14.72 26.54
CA VAL A 99 -3.89 15.69 25.58
C VAL A 99 -5.06 16.03 24.66
N SER A 100 -6.04 16.74 25.22
CA SER A 100 -7.28 17.14 24.54
C SER A 100 -7.06 18.12 23.39
N ASP A 101 -5.83 18.62 23.23
CA ASP A 101 -5.48 19.69 22.28
C ASP A 101 -4.96 19.18 20.93
N ILE A 102 -4.73 17.87 20.76
CA ILE A 102 -4.34 17.31 19.46
C ILE A 102 -5.60 16.90 18.72
N GLN A 103 -6.20 17.85 17.99
CA GLN A 103 -7.22 17.54 17.02
C GLN A 103 -6.58 16.75 15.87
N ASN A 104 -7.17 15.59 15.54
CA ASN A 104 -6.80 14.91 14.29
C ASN A 104 -6.94 15.91 13.14
N PRO A 105 -5.95 15.98 12.23
CA PRO A 105 -6.08 16.84 11.07
C PRO A 105 -7.36 16.45 10.32
N SER A 106 -8.19 17.45 9.99
CA SER A 106 -9.41 17.25 9.20
C SER A 106 -9.08 16.47 7.94
N ASP A 107 -9.95 15.54 7.54
CA ASP A 107 -9.80 14.57 6.44
C ASP A 107 -8.80 15.02 5.37
N ILE A 108 -7.53 14.63 5.54
CA ILE A 108 -6.51 14.85 4.53
C ILE A 108 -6.81 13.81 3.44
N PRO A 109 -7.07 14.21 2.18
CA PRO A 109 -7.34 13.26 1.12
C PRO A 109 -6.13 12.33 1.01
N ASN A 110 -6.38 11.02 1.12
CA ASN A 110 -5.35 10.03 0.88
C ASN A 110 -4.79 10.21 -0.55
N LYS A 111 -3.52 9.88 -0.75
CA LYS A 111 -2.86 9.99 -2.07
C LYS A 111 -3.59 9.10 -3.07
N GLY A 112 -4.46 9.68 -3.89
CA GLY A 112 -5.30 8.97 -4.86
C GLY A 112 -6.81 9.16 -4.67
N CYS A 113 -7.28 9.71 -3.55
CA CYS A 113 -8.70 10.02 -3.32
C CYS A 113 -9.05 11.42 -3.83
N ASP A 114 -8.81 11.67 -5.12
CA ASP A 114 -9.53 12.72 -5.81
C ASP A 114 -10.67 12.04 -6.58
N ASN A 115 -11.92 12.38 -6.26
CA ASN A 115 -13.08 12.06 -7.11
C ASN A 115 -12.89 12.60 -8.55
N ARG A 116 -11.82 13.36 -8.79
CA ARG A 116 -11.25 13.72 -10.08
C ARG A 116 -9.96 12.93 -10.30
N GLY A 117 -10.03 11.67 -10.75
CA GLY A 117 -8.88 10.89 -11.25
C GLY A 117 -8.20 11.50 -12.49
N LYS A 118 -8.00 12.81 -12.51
CA LYS A 118 -7.50 13.64 -13.59
C LYS A 118 -6.32 14.43 -13.03
N ARG A 119 -5.26 14.47 -13.82
CA ARG A 119 -4.08 15.30 -13.58
C ARG A 119 -4.48 16.73 -13.17
N LEU A 120 -3.83 17.26 -12.13
CA LEU A 120 -3.92 18.67 -11.76
C LEU A 120 -3.52 19.55 -12.95
N LYS A 121 -4.38 20.50 -13.31
CA LYS A 121 -4.16 21.40 -14.45
C LYS A 121 -3.37 22.63 -14.01
N SER A 122 -2.44 23.07 -14.86
CA SER A 122 -1.72 24.33 -14.64
C SER A 122 -2.64 25.53 -14.84
N ARG A 123 -2.31 26.67 -14.19
CA ARG A 123 -3.01 27.95 -14.39
C ARG A 123 -3.11 28.32 -15.87
N LYS A 124 -2.03 28.12 -16.63
CA LYS A 124 -1.99 28.36 -18.08
C LYS A 124 -3.02 27.51 -18.82
N GLU A 125 -3.06 26.21 -18.52
CA GLU A 125 -3.99 25.25 -19.14
C GLU A 125 -5.46 25.58 -18.83
N MET A 126 -5.75 26.05 -17.62
CA MET A 126 -7.10 26.48 -17.25
C MET A 126 -7.54 27.71 -18.05
N ILE A 127 -6.66 28.70 -18.17
CA ILE A 127 -6.93 29.94 -18.92
C ILE A 127 -7.17 29.64 -20.40
N GLU A 128 -6.29 28.85 -21.03
CA GLU A 128 -6.41 28.48 -22.45
C GLU A 128 -7.74 27.77 -22.75
N LYS A 129 -8.18 26.86 -21.86
CA LYS A 129 -9.45 26.16 -22.01
C LYS A 129 -10.67 27.09 -21.88
N GLU A 130 -10.58 28.13 -21.07
CA GLU A 130 -11.66 29.13 -20.96
C GLU A 130 -11.69 30.03 -22.20
N ILE A 131 -10.53 30.46 -22.69
CA ILE A 131 -10.40 31.27 -23.91
C ILE A 131 -10.89 30.51 -25.14
N SER A 132 -10.64 29.21 -25.22
CA SER A 132 -11.06 28.38 -26.36
C SER A 132 -12.56 28.13 -26.43
N LYS A 133 -13.35 28.51 -25.41
CA LYS A 133 -14.81 28.35 -25.46
C LYS A 133 -15.41 29.32 -26.47
N SER A 134 -16.19 28.81 -27.42
CA SER A 134 -16.89 29.67 -28.36
C SER A 134 -17.94 30.53 -27.65
N LYS A 135 -18.03 31.80 -28.06
CA LYS A 135 -19.13 32.69 -27.66
C LYS A 135 -20.41 32.27 -28.37
N ARG A 136 -21.55 32.44 -27.72
CA ARG A 136 -22.88 32.20 -28.29
C ARG A 136 -23.75 33.45 -28.19
N LYS A 137 -24.71 33.60 -29.10
CA LYS A 137 -25.69 34.69 -29.04
C LYS A 137 -26.70 34.41 -27.93
N CYS A 138 -26.80 35.31 -26.96
CA CYS A 138 -27.82 35.22 -25.93
C CYS A 138 -29.19 35.67 -26.48
N VAL A 139 -30.26 34.95 -26.14
CA VAL A 139 -31.62 35.27 -26.63
C VAL A 139 -32.16 36.55 -25.99
N ILE A 140 -31.80 36.83 -24.73
CA ILE A 140 -32.29 37.99 -23.97
C ILE A 140 -31.57 39.26 -24.40
N CYS A 141 -30.24 39.31 -24.26
CA CYS A 141 -29.47 40.51 -24.55
C CYS A 141 -29.01 40.64 -26.00
N LYS A 142 -29.19 39.60 -26.84
CA LYS A 142 -28.78 39.55 -28.26
C LYS A 142 -27.26 39.72 -28.53
N HIS A 143 -26.42 39.78 -27.50
CA HIS A 143 -24.97 39.87 -27.62
C HIS A 143 -24.29 38.50 -27.67
N MET A 144 -23.09 38.43 -28.28
CA MET A 144 -22.23 37.25 -28.28
C MET A 144 -21.44 37.17 -26.96
N ALA A 145 -21.78 36.20 -26.11
CA ALA A 145 -21.23 36.08 -24.76
C ALA A 145 -21.09 34.61 -24.33
N HIS A 146 -20.52 34.39 -23.14
CA HIS A 146 -20.37 33.07 -22.51
C HIS A 146 -21.56 32.71 -21.59
N HIS A 147 -22.76 33.20 -21.90
CA HIS A 147 -23.98 32.92 -21.14
C HIS A 147 -25.19 32.64 -22.04
N ASP A 148 -26.22 31.98 -21.48
CA ASP A 148 -27.53 31.80 -22.13
C ASP A 148 -28.64 32.59 -21.40
N LYS A 149 -29.88 32.56 -21.93
CA LYS A 149 -31.09 33.15 -21.33
C LYS A 149 -31.26 32.87 -19.82
N ARG A 150 -30.77 31.74 -19.32
CA ARG A 150 -30.88 31.31 -17.92
C ARG A 150 -29.98 32.11 -16.98
N ASN A 151 -28.79 32.49 -17.45
CA ASN A 151 -27.75 33.18 -16.69
C ASN A 151 -27.63 34.67 -17.07
N CYS A 152 -28.27 35.11 -18.17
CA CYS A 152 -28.13 36.46 -18.69
C CYS A 152 -28.30 37.54 -17.59
N PRO A 153 -27.32 38.45 -17.42
CA PRO A 153 -27.37 39.46 -16.35
C PRO A 153 -28.53 40.46 -16.53
N LEU A 154 -28.95 40.69 -17.77
CA LEU A 154 -30.09 41.56 -18.09
C LEU A 154 -31.46 40.90 -17.83
N LYS A 155 -31.50 39.64 -17.41
CA LYS A 155 -32.74 38.92 -17.08
C LYS A 155 -33.47 39.51 -15.88
N ASN A 156 -32.73 40.04 -14.89
CA ASN A 156 -33.31 40.50 -13.62
C ASN A 156 -33.40 42.03 -13.50
N VAL A 157 -32.98 42.77 -14.52
CA VAL A 157 -32.99 44.25 -14.53
C VAL A 157 -34.34 44.79 -15.03
N GLN A 158 -35.21 43.92 -15.57
CA GLN A 158 -36.52 44.30 -16.12
C GLN A 158 -37.69 43.97 -15.17
N LYS A 159 -37.46 43.93 -13.86
CA LYS A 159 -38.52 43.70 -12.87
C LYS A 159 -38.71 44.93 -11.99
#